data_AF-A0A3E0EMW6-F1
#
_entry.id   AF-A0A3E0EMW6-F1
#
_cell.length_a   1.000
_cell.length_b   1.000
_cell.length_c   1.000
_cell.angle_alpha   90.00
_cell.angle_beta   90.00
_cell.angle_gamma   90.00
#
_symmetry.space_group_name_H-M   'P 1'
#
loop_
_entity.id
_entity.type
_entity.pdbx_description
1 polymer ?
#
loop_
_entity_poly.entity_id
_entity_poly.type
_entity_poly.pdbx_seq_one_letter_code
_entity_poly.pdbx_strand_id
1 'polypeptide(L)'
;MVFKKTYLYLLLLFVILKCNAQTKAFVIHTVAFYNFENCYDTINDPMTNDDEWTPAGTQHWNSKKYYHKLENLARVLSEIGSAENPNAPTFIGGAEIENRDVLEDLIKQPKLIDKNYGIIHFDSPDKRGIDVALLYQKKQFQPTSFSNIPLYVYKKTQPVKDAEKNESAENLETEDIIQVNSNNHRVYTRDQLLVTGFLNGEEIHIIVNHWPSRAGGEKKSSPFRESAGALNRKIIDSLQRINPNAKIITMGDLNDSPFNNSVKKALGAKGKIQDTGTFGIYNPFEEMANKGLGTIAFRDAWDIFDQVMVSESLLQKDYKTFQYWKAGIYNKPFLIQKSGKYKGYPLRHSLTEIGFSDHFPAYIYLIREKK
;
A
#
# COMPACT_ATOMS: atom_id res chain seq x y z
N MET A 1 -12.46 8.66 78.05
CA MET A 1 -11.11 8.22 77.64
C MET A 1 -11.20 7.22 76.48
N VAL A 2 -11.75 7.62 75.32
CA VAL A 2 -11.97 6.72 74.16
C VAL A 2 -11.95 7.53 72.86
N PHE A 3 -10.83 8.17 72.50
CA PHE A 3 -10.74 8.88 71.22
C PHE A 3 -9.34 8.90 70.56
N LYS A 4 -8.41 8.05 71.03
CA LYS A 4 -7.02 8.06 70.54
C LYS A 4 -6.56 6.83 69.73
N LYS A 5 -7.40 5.83 69.49
CA LYS A 5 -6.99 4.59 68.77
C LYS A 5 -7.46 4.48 67.31
N THR A 6 -8.31 5.37 66.82
CA THR A 6 -8.90 5.25 65.47
C THR A 6 -8.04 5.88 64.36
N TYR A 7 -7.09 6.75 64.70
CA TYR A 7 -6.24 7.44 63.71
C TYR A 7 -5.04 6.61 63.23
N LEU A 8 -4.68 5.54 63.94
CA LEU A 8 -3.54 4.69 63.57
C LEU A 8 -3.86 3.72 62.41
N TYR A 9 -5.14 3.35 62.25
CA TYR A 9 -5.59 2.49 61.13
C TYR A 9 -5.83 3.27 59.83
N LEU A 10 -6.12 4.58 59.93
CA LEU A 10 -6.24 5.47 58.77
C LEU A 10 -4.88 5.91 58.22
N LEU A 11 -3.83 5.93 59.05
CA LEU A 11 -2.46 6.21 58.58
C LEU A 11 -1.83 5.01 57.86
N LEU A 12 -2.28 3.78 58.15
CA LEU A 12 -1.80 2.57 57.46
C LEU A 12 -2.49 2.30 56.11
N LEU A 13 -3.65 2.93 55.86
CA LEU A 13 -4.36 2.80 54.57
C LEU A 13 -3.78 3.70 53.47
N PHE A 14 -2.86 4.60 53.83
CA PHE A 14 -2.13 5.49 52.92
C PHE A 14 -0.68 5.04 52.68
N VAL A 15 -0.36 3.76 52.94
CA VAL A 15 0.76 3.12 52.22
C VAL A 15 0.26 2.88 50.80
N ILE A 16 0.37 3.95 50.03
CA ILE A 16 0.15 4.03 48.61
C ILE A 16 0.84 2.82 47.98
N LEU A 17 0.04 1.89 47.49
CA LEU A 17 0.42 0.98 46.42
C LEU A 17 0.83 1.87 45.23
N LYS A 18 2.06 2.39 45.25
CA LYS A 18 2.77 2.77 44.04
C LYS A 18 3.13 1.47 43.36
N CYS A 19 2.11 0.81 42.83
CA CYS A 19 2.27 -0.16 41.79
C CYS A 19 2.88 0.63 40.64
N ASN A 20 4.21 0.66 40.57
CA ASN A 20 4.92 1.08 39.38
C ASN A 20 4.55 0.04 38.34
N ALA A 21 3.41 0.23 37.66
CA ALA A 21 3.17 -0.43 36.40
C ALA A 21 4.29 0.07 35.48
N GLN A 22 5.34 -0.75 35.37
CA GLN A 22 6.49 -0.44 34.52
C GLN A 22 5.93 -0.21 33.12
N THR A 23 6.09 1.01 32.60
CA THR A 23 5.63 1.35 31.27
C THR A 23 6.41 0.48 30.29
N LYS A 24 5.70 -0.48 29.68
CA LYS A 24 6.28 -1.36 28.67
C LYS A 24 6.77 -0.52 27.50
N ALA A 25 8.03 -0.67 27.16
CA ALA A 25 8.61 -0.02 25.98
C ALA A 25 8.46 -0.93 24.77
N PHE A 26 8.19 -0.37 23.60
CA PHE A 26 7.99 -1.15 22.37
C PHE A 26 8.99 -0.75 21.28
N VAL A 27 9.38 -1.73 20.46
CA VAL A 27 9.95 -1.50 19.13
C VAL A 27 8.79 -1.30 18.17
N ILE A 28 8.86 -0.27 17.33
CA ILE A 28 7.80 0.09 16.38
C ILE A 28 8.38 0.11 14.97
N HIS A 29 7.72 -0.57 14.04
CA HIS A 29 7.98 -0.46 12.61
C HIS A 29 6.74 0.09 11.91
N THR A 30 6.95 1.08 11.05
CA THR A 30 5.91 1.54 10.12
C THR A 30 6.05 0.74 8.83
N VAL A 31 4.94 0.22 8.32
CA VAL A 31 4.83 -0.47 7.04
C VAL A 31 3.86 0.34 6.18
N ALA A 32 4.34 0.88 5.06
CA ALA A 32 3.57 1.79 4.23
C ALA A 32 3.42 1.26 2.81
N PHE A 33 2.33 1.64 2.16
CA PHE A 33 2.13 1.53 0.72
C PHE A 33 1.79 2.90 0.14
N TYR A 34 2.31 3.20 -1.04
CA TYR A 34 1.98 4.41 -1.76
C TYR A 34 2.05 4.22 -3.29
N ASN A 35 0.99 4.54 -4.01
CA ASN A 35 1.02 4.68 -5.47
C ASN A 35 1.80 5.96 -5.83
N PHE A 36 2.87 5.84 -6.61
CA PHE A 36 3.74 6.97 -6.94
C PHE A 36 3.20 7.83 -8.09
N GLU A 37 2.05 7.49 -8.68
CA GLU A 37 1.41 8.13 -9.82
C GLU A 37 2.40 8.35 -10.97
N ASN A 38 2.48 7.37 -11.88
CA ASN A 38 3.28 7.46 -13.10
C ASN A 38 4.72 7.96 -12.86
N CYS A 39 5.47 7.27 -12.00
CA CYS A 39 6.85 7.65 -11.70
C CYS A 39 7.81 7.12 -12.77
N TYR A 40 7.79 7.80 -13.92
CA TYR A 40 8.71 7.58 -15.04
C TYR A 40 9.95 8.47 -14.94
N ASP A 41 11.06 8.01 -15.52
CA ASP A 41 12.21 8.81 -15.90
C ASP A 41 11.88 9.68 -17.13
N THR A 42 12.89 10.12 -17.89
CA THR A 42 12.70 11.08 -19.00
C THR A 42 13.11 10.51 -20.36
N ILE A 43 13.40 9.21 -20.40
CA ILE A 43 13.97 8.48 -21.52
C ILE A 43 12.91 7.52 -22.03
N ASN A 44 12.56 7.67 -23.31
CA ASN A 44 11.55 6.82 -23.93
C ASN A 44 12.00 5.35 -24.00
N ASP A 45 11.17 4.44 -23.50
CA ASP A 45 11.29 3.01 -23.78
C ASP A 45 10.37 2.60 -24.94
N PRO A 46 10.91 2.26 -26.13
CA PRO A 46 10.11 1.87 -27.28
C PRO A 46 9.28 0.58 -27.10
N MET A 47 9.45 -0.14 -25.99
CA MET A 47 8.73 -1.38 -25.68
C MET A 47 7.49 -1.17 -24.78
N THR A 48 7.35 0.02 -24.19
CA THR A 48 6.27 0.42 -23.30
C THR A 48 5.53 1.64 -23.87
N ASN A 49 4.44 2.05 -23.22
CA ASN A 49 3.61 3.17 -23.63
C ASN A 49 3.88 4.38 -22.71
N ASP A 50 5.12 4.86 -22.72
CA ASP A 50 5.62 5.94 -21.86
C ASP A 50 5.84 7.27 -22.61
N ASP A 51 5.56 7.34 -23.92
CA ASP A 51 5.87 8.49 -24.79
C ASP A 51 5.39 9.85 -24.23
N GLU A 52 4.27 9.85 -23.49
CA GLU A 52 3.71 11.04 -22.86
C GLU A 52 4.61 11.63 -21.76
N TRP A 53 5.41 10.79 -21.10
CA TRP A 53 6.33 11.09 -19.99
C TRP A 53 7.75 11.39 -20.46
N THR A 54 7.89 11.91 -21.67
CA THR A 54 9.18 12.38 -22.21
C THR A 54 9.21 13.91 -22.33
N PRO A 55 10.39 14.53 -22.55
CA PRO A 55 10.47 15.98 -22.76
C PRO A 55 9.65 16.47 -23.97
N ALA A 56 9.51 15.63 -24.99
CA ALA A 56 8.72 15.89 -26.19
C ALA A 56 7.25 15.44 -26.07
N GLY A 57 6.94 14.62 -25.07
CA GLY A 57 5.61 14.10 -24.78
C GLY A 57 4.63 15.16 -24.30
N THR A 58 3.36 14.76 -24.18
CA THR A 58 2.25 15.65 -23.79
C THR A 58 2.40 16.17 -22.36
N GLN A 59 3.08 15.45 -21.46
CA GLN A 59 3.36 15.94 -20.10
C GLN A 59 4.53 16.93 -20.05
N HIS A 60 5.27 17.10 -21.15
CA HIS A 60 6.52 17.88 -21.19
C HIS A 60 7.46 17.50 -20.03
N TRP A 61 7.63 16.20 -19.82
CA TRP A 61 8.31 15.64 -18.66
C TRP A 61 9.82 15.71 -18.86
N ASN A 62 10.46 16.64 -18.13
CA ASN A 62 11.89 16.89 -18.23
C ASN A 62 12.58 16.64 -16.89
N SER A 63 13.91 16.66 -16.86
CA SER A 63 14.69 16.34 -15.66
C SER A 63 14.32 17.21 -14.46
N LYS A 64 13.93 18.48 -14.67
CA LYS A 64 13.47 19.37 -13.59
C LYS A 64 12.15 18.88 -12.99
N LYS A 65 11.18 18.46 -13.82
CA LYS A 65 9.91 17.90 -13.32
C LYS A 65 10.14 16.58 -12.60
N TYR A 66 10.95 15.71 -13.19
CA TYR A 66 11.35 14.42 -12.64
C TYR A 66 11.97 14.55 -11.24
N TYR A 67 13.03 15.34 -11.07
CA TYR A 67 13.66 15.49 -9.75
C TYR A 67 12.74 16.16 -8.72
N HIS A 68 11.88 17.09 -9.12
CA HIS A 68 10.88 17.66 -8.22
C HIS A 68 9.84 16.61 -7.78
N LYS A 69 9.40 15.72 -8.69
CA LYS A 69 8.54 14.59 -8.33
C LYS A 69 9.25 13.66 -7.33
N LEU A 70 10.53 13.36 -7.53
CA LEU A 70 11.31 12.56 -6.57
C LEU A 70 11.43 13.24 -5.20
N GLU A 71 11.67 14.56 -5.15
CA GLU A 71 11.72 15.33 -3.91
C GLU A 71 10.37 15.29 -3.16
N ASN A 72 9.26 15.42 -3.90
CA ASN A 72 7.91 15.32 -3.37
C ASN A 72 7.65 13.93 -2.76
N LEU A 73 7.94 12.87 -3.50
CA LEU A 73 7.82 11.49 -3.01
C LEU A 73 8.72 11.26 -1.79
N ALA A 74 9.99 11.68 -1.84
CA ALA A 74 10.94 11.53 -0.74
C ALA A 74 10.46 12.21 0.56
N ARG A 75 9.82 13.38 0.44
CA ARG A 75 9.17 14.04 1.57
C ARG A 75 8.12 13.16 2.21
N VAL A 76 7.17 12.66 1.42
CA VAL A 76 6.07 11.82 1.91
C VAL A 76 6.62 10.55 2.54
N LEU A 77 7.47 9.84 1.83
CA LEU A 77 8.05 8.57 2.26
C LEU A 77 8.86 8.68 3.55
N SER A 78 9.52 9.83 3.79
CA SER A 78 10.26 10.07 5.04
C SER A 78 9.35 10.36 6.26
N GLU A 79 8.10 10.74 6.04
CA GLU A 79 7.20 11.27 7.08
C GLU A 79 5.99 10.37 7.39
N ILE A 80 5.69 9.35 6.57
CA ILE A 80 4.59 8.41 6.82
C ILE A 80 4.77 7.72 8.18
N GLY A 81 3.72 7.76 9.01
CA GLY A 81 3.71 7.14 10.32
C GLY A 81 4.54 7.85 11.40
N SER A 82 5.02 9.08 11.13
CA SER A 82 5.86 9.83 12.09
C SER A 82 5.17 10.19 13.40
N ALA A 83 3.84 10.09 13.46
CA ALA A 83 3.05 10.35 14.66
C ALA A 83 3.33 9.35 15.79
N GLU A 84 3.56 8.08 15.47
CA GLU A 84 3.83 7.04 16.48
C GLU A 84 5.27 6.51 16.40
N ASN A 85 5.91 6.63 15.23
CA ASN A 85 7.28 6.17 15.00
C ASN A 85 8.11 7.29 14.34
N PRO A 86 9.02 7.96 15.07
CA PRO A 86 9.81 9.05 14.51
C PRO A 86 10.79 8.59 13.40
N ASN A 87 11.03 7.28 13.24
CA ASN A 87 11.80 6.77 12.12
C ASN A 87 10.92 6.66 10.86
N ALA A 88 11.53 6.83 9.68
CA ALA A 88 10.87 6.57 8.41
C ALA A 88 10.38 5.11 8.32
N PRO A 89 9.43 4.78 7.43
CA PRO A 89 8.91 3.44 7.30
C PRO A 89 9.99 2.39 7.09
N THR A 90 9.85 1.26 7.78
CA THR A 90 10.77 0.14 7.62
C THR A 90 10.57 -0.54 6.28
N PHE A 91 9.32 -0.57 5.80
CA PHE A 91 8.92 -1.06 4.49
C PHE A 91 8.06 -0.02 3.79
N ILE A 92 8.32 0.18 2.50
CA ILE A 92 7.53 1.00 1.60
C ILE A 92 7.24 0.15 0.37
N GLY A 93 6.01 -0.33 0.24
CA GLY A 93 5.49 -0.84 -1.02
C GLY A 93 5.17 0.34 -1.95
N GLY A 94 5.57 0.24 -3.20
CA GLY A 94 5.27 1.22 -4.23
C GLY A 94 4.54 0.59 -5.41
N ALA A 95 3.78 1.39 -6.13
CA ALA A 95 3.20 1.07 -7.44
C ALA A 95 3.37 2.25 -8.39
N GLU A 96 3.18 1.99 -9.68
CA GLU A 96 3.35 2.96 -10.76
C GLU A 96 4.78 3.48 -10.88
N ILE A 97 5.73 2.56 -10.78
CA ILE A 97 7.16 2.83 -10.90
C ILE A 97 7.60 2.28 -12.24
N GLU A 98 8.27 3.09 -13.05
CA GLU A 98 8.70 2.63 -14.37
C GLU A 98 9.79 1.57 -14.31
N ASN A 99 10.87 1.85 -13.58
CA ASN A 99 12.03 0.98 -13.56
C ASN A 99 12.85 1.13 -12.27
N ARG A 100 13.89 0.32 -12.16
CA ARG A 100 14.79 0.32 -11.00
C ARG A 100 15.57 1.62 -10.84
N ASP A 101 16.00 2.25 -11.93
CA ASP A 101 16.85 3.44 -11.88
C ASP A 101 16.09 4.63 -11.25
N VAL A 102 14.79 4.74 -11.54
CA VAL A 102 13.90 5.68 -10.85
C VAL A 102 13.92 5.50 -9.34
N LEU A 103 13.89 4.25 -8.86
CA LEU A 103 13.96 3.97 -7.42
C LEU A 103 15.35 4.28 -6.84
N GLU A 104 16.41 4.02 -7.60
CA GLU A 104 17.77 4.34 -7.19
C GLU A 104 17.97 5.84 -7.02
N ASP A 105 17.41 6.66 -7.91
CA ASP A 105 17.41 8.11 -7.78
C ASP A 105 16.51 8.60 -6.65
N LEU A 106 15.35 7.96 -6.44
CA LEU A 106 14.46 8.26 -5.31
C LEU A 106 15.14 8.05 -3.96
N ILE A 107 15.79 6.90 -3.74
CA ILE A 107 16.43 6.61 -2.43
C ILE A 107 17.67 7.47 -2.18
N LYS A 108 18.25 8.10 -3.21
CA LYS A 108 19.36 9.06 -3.08
C LYS A 108 18.89 10.47 -2.74
N GLN A 109 17.58 10.75 -2.77
CA GLN A 109 17.06 12.06 -2.38
C GLN A 109 17.45 12.42 -0.93
N PRO A 110 17.71 13.70 -0.61
CA PRO A 110 18.26 14.11 0.69
C PRO A 110 17.48 13.62 1.91
N LYS A 111 16.15 13.47 1.80
CA LYS A 111 15.29 12.99 2.90
C LYS A 111 15.35 11.47 3.12
N LEU A 112 15.84 10.70 2.15
CA LEU A 112 15.87 9.24 2.17
C LEU A 112 17.27 8.64 2.22
N ILE A 113 18.30 9.36 1.74
CA ILE A 113 19.67 8.82 1.60
C ILE A 113 20.22 8.21 2.91
N ASP A 114 20.02 8.89 4.04
CA ASP A 114 20.50 8.44 5.36
C ASP A 114 19.69 7.25 5.93
N LYS A 115 18.54 6.92 5.33
CA LYS A 115 17.71 5.79 5.76
C LYS A 115 18.23 4.46 5.23
N ASN A 116 19.14 4.50 4.25
CA ASN A 116 19.82 3.33 3.67
C ASN A 116 18.84 2.22 3.24
N TYR A 117 17.89 2.60 2.38
CA TYR A 117 16.94 1.66 1.79
C TYR A 117 17.63 0.69 0.82
N GLY A 118 17.16 -0.55 0.81
CA GLY A 118 17.36 -1.50 -0.28
C GLY A 118 16.13 -1.54 -1.18
N ILE A 119 16.32 -1.99 -2.42
CA ILE A 119 15.29 -2.05 -3.47
C ILE A 119 15.10 -3.49 -3.93
N ILE A 120 13.85 -3.97 -3.92
CA ILE A 120 13.41 -5.19 -4.61
C ILE A 120 12.37 -4.76 -5.65
N HIS A 121 12.66 -5.04 -6.92
CA HIS A 121 11.88 -4.60 -8.08
C HIS A 121 12.01 -5.66 -9.19
N PHE A 122 10.95 -5.83 -9.98
CA PHE A 122 10.94 -6.63 -11.19
C PHE A 122 10.05 -5.96 -12.22
N ASP A 123 10.48 -6.02 -13.48
CA ASP A 123 9.66 -5.61 -14.60
C ASP A 123 8.46 -6.55 -14.73
N SER A 124 7.28 -5.98 -14.96
CA SER A 124 6.03 -6.69 -15.16
C SER A 124 5.56 -6.59 -16.61
N PRO A 125 4.63 -7.45 -17.06
CA PRO A 125 4.22 -7.45 -18.45
C PRO A 125 3.24 -6.30 -18.78
N ASP A 126 3.01 -5.34 -17.88
CA ASP A 126 2.20 -4.17 -18.16
C ASP A 126 2.80 -3.34 -19.30
N LYS A 127 1.96 -2.99 -20.26
CA LYS A 127 2.35 -2.20 -21.43
C LYS A 127 2.48 -0.72 -21.15
N ARG A 128 1.94 -0.20 -20.05
CA ARG A 128 2.34 1.11 -19.53
C ARG A 128 3.80 1.12 -19.07
N GLY A 129 4.40 -0.05 -18.81
CA GLY A 129 5.77 -0.12 -18.30
C GLY A 129 5.86 0.34 -16.85
N ILE A 130 4.90 -0.08 -16.02
CA ILE A 130 4.85 0.31 -14.61
C ILE A 130 4.66 -0.89 -13.69
N ASP A 131 5.38 -0.83 -12.58
CA ASP A 131 5.61 -1.97 -11.72
C ASP A 131 5.32 -1.67 -10.26
N VAL A 132 5.45 -2.73 -9.47
CA VAL A 132 5.45 -2.67 -8.01
C VAL A 132 6.87 -2.87 -7.49
N ALA A 133 7.16 -2.25 -6.36
CA ALA A 133 8.44 -2.40 -5.69
C ALA A 133 8.30 -2.49 -4.18
N LEU A 134 9.34 -3.01 -3.54
CA LEU A 134 9.52 -2.90 -2.10
C LEU A 134 10.83 -2.19 -1.79
N LEU A 135 10.74 -1.04 -1.12
CA LEU A 135 11.86 -0.43 -0.41
C LEU A 135 11.87 -0.93 1.04
N TYR A 136 13.05 -1.29 1.55
CA TYR A 136 13.20 -1.77 2.93
C TYR A 136 14.44 -1.18 3.61
N GLN A 137 14.37 -0.85 4.90
CA GLN A 137 15.56 -0.39 5.63
C GLN A 137 16.50 -1.57 5.88
N LYS A 138 17.69 -1.56 5.26
CA LYS A 138 18.67 -2.67 5.33
C LYS A 138 19.11 -3.02 6.76
N LYS A 139 19.10 -2.04 7.67
CA LYS A 139 19.44 -2.25 9.09
C LYS A 139 18.38 -3.05 9.86
N GLN A 140 17.13 -3.05 9.39
CA GLN A 140 16.00 -3.66 10.09
C GLN A 140 15.58 -4.98 9.47
N PHE A 141 15.69 -5.10 8.15
CA PHE A 141 15.20 -6.25 7.39
C PHE A 141 16.28 -6.86 6.51
N GLN A 142 16.41 -8.18 6.60
CA GLN A 142 17.28 -9.00 5.78
C GLN A 142 16.42 -9.89 4.86
N PRO A 143 16.24 -9.55 3.57
CA PRO A 143 15.52 -10.42 2.65
C PRO A 143 16.26 -11.75 2.45
N THR A 144 15.51 -12.84 2.35
CA THR A 144 16.02 -14.20 2.11
C THR A 144 15.51 -14.78 0.81
N SER A 145 14.32 -14.38 0.36
CA SER A 145 13.78 -14.73 -0.96
C SER A 145 12.84 -13.64 -1.47
N PHE A 146 12.76 -13.51 -2.79
CA PHE A 146 11.80 -12.64 -3.44
C PHE A 146 11.45 -13.19 -4.82
N SER A 147 10.19 -13.03 -5.22
CA SER A 147 9.67 -13.53 -6.50
C SER A 147 8.57 -12.63 -7.02
N ASN A 148 8.61 -12.33 -8.31
CA ASN A 148 7.46 -11.92 -9.10
C ASN A 148 6.54 -13.15 -9.28
N ILE A 149 5.25 -13.02 -8.98
CA ILE A 149 4.25 -14.08 -9.18
C ILE A 149 3.23 -13.62 -10.23
N PRO A 150 3.22 -14.25 -11.43
CA PRO A 150 2.45 -13.75 -12.54
C PRO A 150 0.93 -13.79 -12.37
N LEU A 151 0.25 -12.72 -12.80
CA LEU A 151 -1.21 -12.70 -12.93
C LEU A 151 -1.64 -12.99 -14.37
N TYR A 152 -2.27 -14.14 -14.58
CA TYR A 152 -2.85 -14.52 -15.86
C TYR A 152 -4.37 -14.30 -15.87
N VAL A 153 -4.80 -13.28 -16.61
CA VAL A 153 -6.20 -12.94 -16.82
C VAL A 153 -6.51 -12.80 -18.31
N TYR A 154 -7.74 -13.11 -18.72
CA TYR A 154 -8.14 -13.19 -20.11
C TYR A 154 -9.46 -12.47 -20.35
N LYS A 155 -9.55 -11.69 -21.44
CA LYS A 155 -10.82 -11.08 -21.86
C LYS A 155 -11.67 -12.14 -22.56
N LYS A 156 -12.92 -12.32 -22.11
CA LYS A 156 -13.86 -13.21 -22.80
C LYS A 156 -14.15 -12.64 -24.20
N THR A 157 -14.05 -13.46 -25.24
CA THR A 157 -14.58 -13.13 -26.58
C THR A 157 -16.10 -13.03 -26.48
N GLN A 158 -16.65 -11.83 -26.70
CA GLN A 158 -18.07 -11.73 -27.05
C GLN A 158 -18.20 -12.07 -28.54
N PRO A 159 -19.21 -12.85 -28.96
CA PRO A 159 -19.59 -12.90 -30.36
C PRO A 159 -19.91 -11.48 -30.81
N VAL A 160 -19.30 -11.03 -31.90
CA VAL A 160 -19.54 -9.72 -32.49
C VAL A 160 -21.03 -9.60 -32.80
N LYS A 161 -21.75 -8.81 -32.01
CA LYS A 161 -22.98 -8.15 -32.43
C LYS A 161 -22.72 -6.67 -32.29
N ASP A 162 -22.94 -5.98 -33.39
CA ASP A 162 -22.62 -4.59 -33.67
C ASP A 162 -22.88 -3.67 -32.48
N ALA A 163 -21.82 -3.05 -31.98
CA ALA A 163 -21.92 -1.86 -31.15
C ALA A 163 -21.19 -0.75 -31.89
N GLU A 164 -21.97 -0.04 -32.70
CA GLU A 164 -21.59 1.24 -33.29
C GLU A 164 -21.16 2.23 -32.21
N LYS A 165 -20.27 3.12 -32.64
CA LYS A 165 -19.75 4.31 -31.96
C LYS A 165 -20.78 4.96 -31.03
N ASN A 166 -20.47 4.92 -29.74
CA ASN A 166 -20.86 5.94 -28.76
C ASN A 166 -19.78 6.00 -27.68
N GLU A 167 -18.56 6.34 -28.09
CA GLU A 167 -17.58 6.90 -27.16
C GLU A 167 -17.92 8.39 -27.02
N SER A 168 -18.87 8.68 -26.13
CA SER A 168 -19.09 10.04 -25.65
C SER A 168 -17.83 10.49 -24.92
N ALA A 169 -17.20 11.53 -25.49
CA ALA A 169 -15.99 12.19 -25.04
C ALA A 169 -16.18 12.95 -23.69
N GLU A 170 -16.45 12.22 -22.60
CA GLU A 170 -16.48 12.76 -21.23
C GLU A 170 -15.47 12.07 -20.28
N ASN A 171 -14.59 11.18 -20.78
CA ASN A 171 -13.63 10.42 -19.98
C ASN A 171 -12.18 10.93 -20.13
N LEU A 172 -11.98 12.24 -20.12
CA LEU A 172 -10.65 12.86 -20.30
C LEU A 172 -9.68 12.71 -19.10
N GLU A 173 -9.92 11.80 -18.14
CA GLU A 173 -9.17 11.81 -16.87
C GLU A 173 -8.61 10.48 -16.38
N THR A 174 -8.85 9.35 -17.06
CA THR A 174 -8.15 8.07 -16.81
C THR A 174 -8.27 7.16 -18.04
N GLU A 175 -7.52 7.42 -19.11
CA GLU A 175 -7.44 6.47 -20.23
C GLU A 175 -6.46 5.34 -19.92
N ASP A 176 -6.73 4.61 -18.85
CA ASP A 176 -6.15 3.28 -18.65
C ASP A 176 -6.75 2.34 -19.70
N ILE A 177 -6.02 2.13 -20.80
CA ILE A 177 -6.43 1.23 -21.86
C ILE A 177 -5.95 -0.18 -21.54
N ILE A 178 -6.89 -1.11 -21.32
CA ILE A 178 -6.56 -2.52 -21.09
C ILE A 178 -5.93 -3.10 -22.36
N GLN A 179 -4.65 -3.47 -22.27
CA GLN A 179 -3.92 -4.09 -23.37
C GLN A 179 -4.16 -5.60 -23.41
N VAL A 180 -4.57 -6.09 -24.58
CA VAL A 180 -4.99 -7.48 -24.78
C VAL A 180 -4.20 -8.10 -25.92
N ASN A 181 -3.60 -9.27 -25.69
CA ASN A 181 -2.98 -10.06 -26.74
C ASN A 181 -4.03 -10.51 -27.75
N SER A 182 -3.82 -10.21 -29.03
CA SER A 182 -4.76 -10.50 -30.12
C SER A 182 -5.03 -11.99 -30.35
N ASN A 183 -4.07 -12.86 -29.99
CA ASN A 183 -4.12 -14.28 -30.33
C ASN A 183 -4.77 -15.10 -29.20
N ASN A 184 -4.39 -14.84 -27.95
CA ASN A 184 -4.85 -15.61 -26.79
C ASN A 184 -5.75 -14.83 -25.83
N HIS A 185 -6.06 -13.56 -26.13
CA HIS A 185 -6.88 -12.67 -25.31
C HIS A 185 -6.35 -12.43 -23.89
N ARG A 186 -5.06 -12.70 -23.63
CA ARG A 186 -4.41 -12.38 -22.36
C ARG A 186 -4.43 -10.87 -22.15
N VAL A 187 -4.92 -10.45 -20.99
CA VAL A 187 -4.77 -9.08 -20.52
C VAL A 187 -3.39 -8.96 -19.88
N TYR A 188 -2.60 -8.00 -20.37
CA TYR A 188 -1.31 -7.67 -19.80
C TYR A 188 -1.51 -6.73 -18.61
N THR A 189 -1.05 -7.14 -17.44
CA THR A 189 -1.24 -6.44 -16.16
C THR A 189 -0.09 -6.81 -15.22
N ARG A 190 0.04 -6.06 -14.12
CA ARG A 190 1.08 -6.26 -13.12
C ARG A 190 0.96 -7.60 -12.39
N ASP A 191 2.12 -8.12 -12.05
CA ASP A 191 2.31 -9.31 -11.23
C ASP A 191 2.32 -8.96 -9.73
N GLN A 192 2.30 -9.96 -8.85
CA GLN A 192 2.38 -9.75 -7.39
C GLN A 192 3.78 -10.04 -6.88
N LEU A 193 4.41 -9.05 -6.22
CA LEU A 193 5.74 -9.20 -5.67
C LEU A 193 5.65 -9.83 -4.27
N LEU A 194 6.17 -11.05 -4.11
CA LEU A 194 6.34 -11.71 -2.82
C LEU A 194 7.78 -11.54 -2.34
N VAL A 195 7.97 -11.11 -1.10
CA VAL A 195 9.27 -11.00 -0.42
C VAL A 195 9.19 -11.71 0.93
N THR A 196 10.19 -12.54 1.24
CA THR A 196 10.39 -13.16 2.55
C THR A 196 11.71 -12.70 3.14
N GLY A 197 11.77 -12.52 4.45
CA GLY A 197 13.01 -12.24 5.15
C GLY A 197 12.82 -12.08 6.65
N PHE A 198 13.87 -11.62 7.32
CA PHE A 198 13.88 -11.45 8.77
C PHE A 198 13.83 -9.98 9.16
N LEU A 199 12.77 -9.56 9.84
CA LEU A 199 12.62 -8.26 10.51
C LEU A 199 13.13 -8.39 11.95
N ASN A 200 14.30 -7.83 12.24
CA ASN A 200 14.98 -7.95 13.54
C ASN A 200 14.93 -9.37 14.15
N GLY A 201 15.20 -10.38 13.31
CA GLY A 201 15.26 -11.79 13.69
C GLY A 201 13.93 -12.55 13.63
N GLU A 202 12.81 -11.90 13.24
CA GLU A 202 11.53 -12.57 13.04
C GLU A 202 11.21 -12.68 11.55
N GLU A 203 10.85 -13.89 11.10
CA GLU A 203 10.47 -14.11 9.71
C GLU A 203 9.14 -13.42 9.39
N ILE A 204 9.11 -12.70 8.27
CA ILE A 204 7.92 -12.03 7.76
C ILE A 204 7.86 -12.15 6.24
N HIS A 205 6.65 -12.21 5.71
CA HIS A 205 6.36 -12.21 4.29
C HIS A 205 5.61 -10.93 3.92
N ILE A 206 6.01 -10.30 2.83
CA ILE A 206 5.41 -9.08 2.28
C ILE A 206 4.96 -9.37 0.85
N ILE A 207 3.70 -9.06 0.55
CA ILE A 207 3.15 -9.11 -0.81
C ILE A 207 2.80 -7.69 -1.22
N VAL A 208 3.40 -7.19 -2.31
CA VAL A 208 3.08 -5.88 -2.90
C VAL A 208 2.26 -6.07 -4.16
N ASN A 209 1.18 -5.31 -4.28
CA ASN A 209 0.17 -5.47 -5.33
C ASN A 209 -0.11 -4.14 -6.03
N HIS A 210 -0.42 -4.22 -7.33
CA HIS A 210 -1.12 -3.19 -8.06
C HIS A 210 -2.15 -3.86 -8.99
N TRP A 211 -3.37 -4.05 -8.51
CA TRP A 211 -4.38 -4.84 -9.22
C TRP A 211 -4.93 -4.11 -10.45
N PRO A 212 -5.50 -4.84 -11.43
CA PRO A 212 -6.06 -4.26 -12.64
C PRO A 212 -7.03 -3.11 -12.34
N SER A 213 -6.90 -1.99 -13.05
CA SER A 213 -7.72 -0.81 -12.80
C SER A 213 -9.20 -1.01 -13.17
N ARG A 214 -10.01 0.00 -12.88
CA ARG A 214 -11.45 0.01 -13.19
C ARG A 214 -11.77 0.37 -14.65
N ALA A 215 -10.80 0.26 -15.56
CA ALA A 215 -10.94 0.56 -16.98
C ALA A 215 -12.17 -0.10 -17.63
N GLY A 216 -12.96 0.71 -18.36
CA GLY A 216 -14.23 0.28 -18.94
C GLY A 216 -15.36 0.06 -17.93
N GLY A 217 -15.19 0.51 -16.68
CA GLY A 217 -16.16 0.45 -15.60
C GLY A 217 -15.88 -0.67 -14.58
N GLU A 218 -16.20 -0.40 -13.31
CA GLU A 218 -15.96 -1.31 -12.19
C GLU A 218 -16.54 -2.71 -12.42
N LYS A 219 -17.81 -2.80 -12.83
CA LYS A 219 -18.51 -4.07 -13.04
C LYS A 219 -17.86 -4.91 -14.15
N LYS A 220 -17.38 -4.27 -15.21
CA LYS A 220 -16.77 -4.94 -16.37
C LYS A 220 -15.38 -5.48 -16.04
N SER A 221 -14.61 -4.72 -15.28
CA SER A 221 -13.23 -5.04 -14.88
C SER A 221 -13.13 -5.92 -13.62
N SER A 222 -14.18 -5.98 -12.78
CA SER A 222 -14.22 -6.75 -11.51
C SER A 222 -13.64 -8.16 -11.61
N PRO A 223 -13.93 -8.98 -12.64
CA PRO A 223 -13.39 -10.34 -12.72
C PRO A 223 -11.85 -10.42 -12.73
N PHE A 224 -11.17 -9.39 -13.25
CA PHE A 224 -9.70 -9.34 -13.26
C PHE A 224 -9.14 -9.09 -11.86
N ARG A 225 -9.77 -8.19 -11.09
CA ARG A 225 -9.40 -7.95 -9.68
C ARG A 225 -9.79 -9.10 -8.77
N GLU A 226 -10.92 -9.77 -9.01
CA GLU A 226 -11.28 -11.01 -8.30
C GLU A 226 -10.25 -12.11 -8.54
N SER A 227 -9.73 -12.23 -9.77
CA SER A 227 -8.63 -13.16 -10.08
C SER A 227 -7.32 -12.77 -9.37
N ALA A 228 -7.02 -11.48 -9.27
CA ALA A 228 -5.88 -10.97 -8.52
C ALA A 228 -6.00 -11.27 -7.01
N GLY A 229 -7.17 -11.05 -6.42
CA GLY A 229 -7.47 -11.40 -5.03
C GLY A 229 -7.36 -12.90 -4.76
N ALA A 230 -7.83 -13.74 -5.69
CA ALA A 230 -7.69 -15.19 -5.60
C ALA A 230 -6.22 -15.65 -5.70
N LEU A 231 -5.41 -15.03 -6.55
CA LEU A 231 -3.97 -15.28 -6.62
C LEU A 231 -3.29 -14.89 -5.30
N ASN A 232 -3.64 -13.73 -4.74
CA ASN A 232 -3.11 -13.27 -3.46
C ASN A 232 -3.43 -14.26 -2.33
N ARG A 233 -4.69 -14.74 -2.26
CA ARG A 233 -5.09 -15.81 -1.33
C ARG A 233 -4.28 -17.08 -1.51
N LYS A 234 -4.07 -17.53 -2.75
CA LYS A 234 -3.29 -18.74 -3.06
C LYS A 234 -1.83 -18.62 -2.59
N ILE A 235 -1.22 -17.45 -2.70
CA ILE A 235 0.13 -17.18 -2.20
C ILE A 235 0.14 -17.30 -0.66
N ILE A 236 -0.79 -16.62 0.01
CA ILE A 236 -0.94 -16.66 1.47
C ILE A 236 -1.14 -18.09 1.98
N ASP A 237 -2.05 -18.84 1.35
CA ASP A 237 -2.32 -20.24 1.70
C ASP A 237 -1.10 -21.12 1.55
N SER A 238 -0.27 -20.85 0.55
CA SER A 238 0.94 -21.63 0.32
C SER A 238 2.00 -21.38 1.40
N LEU A 239 2.15 -20.12 1.83
CA LEU A 239 3.01 -19.76 2.96
C LEU A 239 2.50 -20.38 4.27
N GLN A 240 1.20 -20.26 4.55
CA GLN A 240 0.59 -20.79 5.77
C GLN A 240 0.56 -22.33 5.82
N ARG A 241 0.54 -23.00 4.66
CA ARG A 241 0.70 -24.46 4.58
C ARG A 241 2.10 -24.91 4.99
N ILE A 242 3.13 -24.13 4.66
CA ILE A 242 4.52 -24.42 5.04
C ILE A 242 4.74 -24.07 6.51
N ASN A 243 4.28 -22.90 6.94
CA ASN A 243 4.36 -22.43 8.31
C ASN A 243 2.98 -21.90 8.76
N PRO A 244 2.22 -22.66 9.57
CA PRO A 244 0.90 -22.25 10.04
C PRO A 244 0.86 -20.91 10.80
N ASN A 245 2.01 -20.44 11.31
CA ASN A 245 2.17 -19.18 12.03
C ASN A 245 2.80 -18.07 11.14
N ALA A 246 2.79 -18.24 9.81
CA ALA A 246 3.39 -17.28 8.89
C ALA A 246 2.80 -15.87 9.09
N LYS A 247 3.70 -14.92 9.43
CA LYS A 247 3.39 -13.50 9.52
C LYS A 247 3.43 -12.90 8.12
N ILE A 248 2.26 -12.54 7.60
CA ILE A 248 2.11 -12.09 6.23
C ILE A 248 1.48 -10.70 6.25
N ILE A 249 2.08 -9.79 5.49
CA ILE A 249 1.52 -8.49 5.17
C ILE A 249 1.25 -8.46 3.67
N THR A 250 0.03 -8.13 3.26
CA THR A 250 -0.30 -7.89 1.86
C THR A 250 -0.73 -6.43 1.72
N MET A 251 -0.11 -5.71 0.80
CA MET A 251 -0.31 -4.27 0.61
C MET A 251 -0.40 -3.92 -0.86
N GLY A 252 -1.06 -2.83 -1.19
CA GLY A 252 -1.15 -2.40 -2.58
C GLY A 252 -2.25 -1.41 -2.88
N ASP A 253 -2.19 -0.88 -4.10
CA ASP A 253 -3.32 -0.28 -4.79
C ASP A 253 -4.13 -1.43 -5.39
N LEU A 254 -5.25 -1.73 -4.74
CA LEU A 254 -6.09 -2.84 -5.12
C LEU A 254 -7.11 -2.46 -6.19
N ASN A 255 -7.23 -1.17 -6.54
CA ASN A 255 -8.29 -0.64 -7.41
C ASN A 255 -9.71 -1.06 -6.98
N ASP A 256 -9.87 -1.47 -5.72
CA ASP A 256 -11.09 -1.96 -5.11
C ASP A 256 -11.14 -1.62 -3.63
N SER A 257 -12.34 -1.28 -3.17
CA SER A 257 -12.63 -1.01 -1.76
C SER A 257 -12.55 -2.28 -0.91
N PRO A 258 -12.47 -2.17 0.43
CA PRO A 258 -12.59 -3.31 1.35
C PRO A 258 -13.87 -4.14 1.18
N PHE A 259 -14.91 -3.59 0.53
CA PHE A 259 -16.22 -4.24 0.36
C PHE A 259 -16.36 -5.01 -0.96
N ASN A 260 -15.46 -4.77 -1.93
CA ASN A 260 -15.53 -5.41 -3.24
C ASN A 260 -15.26 -6.92 -3.15
N ASN A 261 -15.78 -7.70 -4.11
CA ASN A 261 -15.65 -9.16 -4.12
C ASN A 261 -14.19 -9.63 -4.12
N SER A 262 -13.31 -8.90 -4.80
CA SER A 262 -11.87 -9.19 -4.87
C SER A 262 -11.22 -9.24 -3.49
N VAL A 263 -11.55 -8.29 -2.61
CA VAL A 263 -11.03 -8.20 -1.23
C VAL A 263 -11.85 -9.09 -0.28
N LYS A 264 -13.17 -8.94 -0.27
CA LYS A 264 -14.04 -9.56 0.73
C LYS A 264 -14.25 -11.07 0.51
N LYS A 265 -14.28 -11.52 -0.75
CA LYS A 265 -14.59 -12.92 -1.12
C LYS A 265 -13.38 -13.66 -1.67
N ALA A 266 -12.71 -13.12 -2.68
CA ALA A 266 -11.62 -13.81 -3.36
C ALA A 266 -10.36 -13.88 -2.47
N LEU A 267 -9.95 -12.75 -1.90
CA LEU A 267 -8.91 -12.73 -0.85
C LEU A 267 -9.44 -13.24 0.50
N GLY A 268 -10.72 -12.99 0.79
CA GLY A 268 -11.39 -13.45 2.01
C GLY A 268 -11.08 -12.61 3.24
N ALA A 269 -10.68 -11.35 3.07
CA ALA A 269 -10.29 -10.48 4.16
C ALA A 269 -11.48 -10.08 5.06
N LYS A 270 -11.19 -9.84 6.34
CA LYS A 270 -12.18 -9.52 7.38
C LYS A 270 -11.90 -8.16 8.00
N GLY A 271 -12.92 -7.31 8.10
CA GLY A 271 -12.81 -5.98 8.70
C GLY A 271 -12.73 -5.94 10.22
N LYS A 272 -12.96 -7.07 10.91
CA LYS A 272 -12.92 -7.18 12.37
C LYS A 272 -11.96 -8.28 12.78
N ILE A 273 -11.16 -8.00 13.81
CA ILE A 273 -10.20 -8.97 14.36
C ILE A 273 -10.92 -10.24 14.83
N GLN A 274 -12.05 -10.10 15.53
CA GLN A 274 -12.79 -11.29 16.03
C GLN A 274 -13.34 -12.21 14.92
N ASP A 275 -13.53 -11.68 13.71
CA ASP A 275 -14.03 -12.45 12.56
C ASP A 275 -12.87 -13.08 11.78
N THR A 276 -11.62 -12.76 12.15
CA THR A 276 -10.40 -13.24 11.51
C THR A 276 -9.95 -14.53 12.20
N GLY A 277 -10.50 -15.66 11.76
CA GLY A 277 -10.11 -16.98 12.26
C GLY A 277 -8.71 -17.41 11.80
N THR A 278 -8.29 -18.60 12.22
CA THR A 278 -7.02 -19.23 11.81
C THR A 278 -6.87 -19.20 10.28
N PHE A 279 -5.68 -18.85 9.79
CA PHE A 279 -5.39 -18.64 8.36
C PHE A 279 -6.18 -17.50 7.70
N GLY A 280 -6.80 -16.64 8.51
CA GLY A 280 -7.53 -15.46 8.08
C GLY A 280 -6.61 -14.27 7.81
N ILE A 281 -7.16 -13.30 7.07
CA ILE A 281 -6.55 -12.00 6.81
C ILE A 281 -7.44 -10.91 7.40
N TYR A 282 -6.85 -10.06 8.23
CA TYR A 282 -7.50 -8.89 8.80
C TYR A 282 -7.21 -7.65 7.95
N ASN A 283 -8.27 -6.91 7.64
CA ASN A 283 -8.22 -5.66 6.89
C ASN A 283 -8.66 -4.47 7.77
N PRO A 284 -7.71 -3.69 8.31
CA PRO A 284 -8.05 -2.54 9.15
C PRO A 284 -8.68 -1.37 8.38
N PHE A 285 -8.61 -1.37 7.05
CA PHE A 285 -9.13 -0.28 6.23
C PHE A 285 -10.65 -0.36 6.01
N GLU A 286 -11.28 -1.50 6.28
CA GLU A 286 -12.76 -1.62 6.24
C GLU A 286 -13.43 -0.69 7.25
N GLU A 287 -12.88 -0.56 8.46
CA GLU A 287 -13.39 0.38 9.47
C GLU A 287 -13.21 1.84 9.03
N MET A 288 -12.11 2.16 8.35
CA MET A 288 -11.85 3.50 7.82
C MET A 288 -12.82 3.86 6.68
N ALA A 289 -13.09 2.92 5.78
CA ALA A 289 -14.09 3.10 4.73
C ALA A 289 -15.48 3.35 5.31
N ASN A 290 -15.88 2.61 6.35
CA ASN A 290 -17.13 2.84 7.08
C ASN A 290 -17.22 4.23 7.75
N LYS A 291 -16.06 4.85 8.06
CA LYS A 291 -15.96 6.22 8.60
C LYS A 291 -15.93 7.29 7.50
N GLY A 292 -16.04 6.91 6.22
CA GLY A 292 -15.97 7.83 5.09
C GLY A 292 -14.58 8.35 4.78
N LEU A 293 -13.52 7.69 5.28
CA LEU A 293 -12.15 7.99 4.87
C LEU A 293 -11.86 7.38 3.50
N GLY A 294 -10.91 7.98 2.76
CA GLY A 294 -10.50 7.50 1.45
C GLY A 294 -9.01 7.70 1.19
N THR A 295 -8.47 6.89 0.30
CA THR A 295 -7.12 7.04 -0.25
C THR A 295 -7.16 7.62 -1.66
N ILE A 296 -8.30 7.52 -2.34
CA ILE A 296 -8.56 8.08 -3.67
C ILE A 296 -9.94 8.77 -3.68
N ALA A 297 -10.11 9.76 -4.54
CA ALA A 297 -11.39 10.40 -4.80
C ALA A 297 -11.72 10.40 -6.29
N PHE A 298 -12.94 10.00 -6.64
CA PHE A 298 -13.46 10.00 -8.01
C PHE A 298 -14.92 10.42 -8.03
N ARG A 299 -15.27 11.39 -8.88
CA ARG A 299 -16.64 11.94 -8.99
C ARG A 299 -17.26 12.31 -7.64
N ASP A 300 -16.46 12.97 -6.80
CA ASP A 300 -16.79 13.45 -5.46
C ASP A 300 -17.12 12.35 -4.44
N ALA A 301 -16.78 11.11 -4.75
CA ALA A 301 -16.83 9.98 -3.84
C ALA A 301 -15.43 9.56 -3.42
N TRP A 302 -15.23 9.40 -2.10
CA TRP A 302 -14.03 8.82 -1.53
C TRP A 302 -14.11 7.30 -1.54
N ASP A 303 -13.00 6.65 -1.88
CA ASP A 303 -12.83 5.20 -1.82
C ASP A 303 -11.46 4.86 -1.21
N ILE A 304 -11.27 3.62 -0.77
CA ILE A 304 -9.98 3.12 -0.26
C ILE A 304 -9.49 2.02 -1.20
N PHE A 305 -8.63 2.39 -2.13
CA PHE A 305 -7.93 1.42 -2.98
C PHE A 305 -6.63 0.95 -2.36
N ASP A 306 -5.93 1.85 -1.67
CA ASP A 306 -4.65 1.59 -1.04
C ASP A 306 -4.87 0.96 0.33
N GLN A 307 -4.47 -0.30 0.48
CA GLN A 307 -4.74 -1.08 1.68
C GLN A 307 -3.48 -1.82 2.15
N VAL A 308 -3.38 -2.02 3.46
CA VAL A 308 -2.32 -2.83 4.09
C VAL A 308 -2.98 -3.79 5.09
N MET A 309 -2.97 -5.08 4.77
CA MET A 309 -3.66 -6.14 5.51
C MET A 309 -2.66 -7.12 6.10
N VAL A 310 -3.06 -7.81 7.17
CA VAL A 310 -2.18 -8.71 7.93
C VAL A 310 -2.83 -10.07 8.16
N SER A 311 -2.04 -11.13 8.23
CA SER A 311 -2.51 -12.45 8.65
C SER A 311 -2.90 -12.48 10.13
N GLU A 312 -3.77 -13.42 10.51
CA GLU A 312 -4.17 -13.65 11.90
C GLU A 312 -2.98 -13.82 12.86
N SER A 313 -1.88 -14.42 12.40
CA SER A 313 -0.64 -14.62 13.17
C SER A 313 0.05 -13.32 13.63
N LEU A 314 -0.37 -12.17 13.10
CA LEU A 314 0.04 -10.82 13.51
C LEU A 314 -0.96 -10.13 14.46
N LEU A 315 -1.97 -10.83 14.99
CA LEU A 315 -3.05 -10.23 15.82
C LEU A 315 -2.99 -10.62 17.31
N GLN A 316 -1.93 -11.30 17.74
CA GLN A 316 -1.79 -11.74 19.13
C GLN A 316 -1.58 -10.53 20.06
N LYS A 317 -2.05 -10.64 21.30
CA LYS A 317 -2.02 -9.53 22.29
C LYS A 317 -0.91 -9.63 23.33
N ASP A 318 -0.05 -10.64 23.23
CA ASP A 318 1.08 -10.80 24.16
C ASP A 318 2.31 -9.95 23.79
N TYR A 319 2.37 -9.46 22.54
CA TYR A 319 3.43 -8.63 21.98
C TYR A 319 4.87 -9.15 22.19
N LYS A 320 5.03 -10.46 22.43
CA LYS A 320 6.36 -11.10 22.56
C LYS A 320 7.13 -11.13 21.24
N THR A 321 6.38 -11.09 20.15
CA THR A 321 6.85 -11.00 18.77
C THR A 321 6.16 -9.81 18.10
N PHE A 322 6.54 -9.42 16.87
CA PHE A 322 5.87 -8.32 16.18
C PHE A 322 4.38 -8.61 15.94
N GLN A 323 3.51 -7.67 16.30
CA GLN A 323 2.07 -7.74 16.12
C GLN A 323 1.56 -6.43 15.52
N TYR A 324 0.48 -6.51 14.74
CA TYR A 324 -0.27 -5.35 14.30
C TYR A 324 -0.80 -4.56 15.49
N TRP A 325 -0.67 -3.24 15.43
CA TRP A 325 -1.18 -2.33 16.43
C TRP A 325 -2.29 -1.41 15.89
N LYS A 326 -1.99 -0.68 14.82
CA LYS A 326 -2.83 0.41 14.30
C LYS A 326 -2.55 0.64 12.82
N ALA A 327 -3.56 1.12 12.11
CA ALA A 327 -3.48 1.55 10.72
C ALA A 327 -3.76 3.05 10.58
N GLY A 328 -3.39 3.64 9.45
CA GLY A 328 -3.76 5.00 9.08
C GLY A 328 -3.65 5.28 7.58
N ILE A 329 -4.24 6.41 7.19
CA ILE A 329 -4.09 7.05 5.88
C ILE A 329 -3.31 8.36 6.11
N TYR A 330 -2.24 8.57 5.36
CA TYR A 330 -1.41 9.77 5.48
C TYR A 330 -1.91 10.86 4.53
N ASN A 331 -2.64 11.84 5.07
CA ASN A 331 -3.33 12.88 4.29
C ASN A 331 -2.96 14.30 4.76
N LYS A 332 -1.66 14.60 4.87
CA LYS A 332 -1.21 15.92 5.33
C LYS A 332 -1.69 17.05 4.41
N PRO A 333 -1.87 18.28 4.92
CA PRO A 333 -2.40 19.38 4.12
C PRO A 333 -1.66 19.66 2.80
N PHE A 334 -0.35 19.42 2.72
CA PHE A 334 0.41 19.64 1.48
C PHE A 334 0.14 18.58 0.40
N LEU A 335 -0.50 17.46 0.74
CA LEU A 335 -0.95 16.44 -0.21
C LEU A 335 -2.32 16.74 -0.81
N ILE A 336 -2.97 17.85 -0.43
CA ILE A 336 -4.37 18.12 -0.78
C ILE A 336 -4.45 19.32 -1.72
N GLN A 337 -5.07 19.13 -2.88
CA GLN A 337 -5.38 20.19 -3.84
C GLN A 337 -6.17 21.31 -3.17
N LYS A 338 -5.70 22.56 -3.30
CA LYS A 338 -6.28 23.72 -2.57
C LYS A 338 -7.35 24.48 -3.33
N SER A 339 -7.37 24.37 -4.65
CA SER A 339 -8.24 25.16 -5.53
C SER A 339 -8.60 24.41 -6.81
N GLY A 340 -9.57 24.94 -7.55
CA GLY A 340 -10.07 24.36 -8.80
C GLY A 340 -11.09 23.25 -8.58
N LYS A 341 -11.45 22.57 -9.67
CA LYS A 341 -12.47 21.50 -9.69
C LYS A 341 -12.16 20.36 -8.72
N TYR A 342 -10.88 20.04 -8.51
CA TYR A 342 -10.41 18.96 -7.64
C TYR A 342 -10.06 19.41 -6.21
N LYS A 343 -10.54 20.59 -5.77
CA LYS A 343 -10.25 21.07 -4.40
C LYS A 343 -10.64 20.01 -3.36
N GLY A 344 -9.69 19.63 -2.50
CA GLY A 344 -9.88 18.61 -1.48
C GLY A 344 -9.38 17.21 -1.85
N TYR A 345 -9.07 16.96 -3.13
CA TYR A 345 -8.55 15.68 -3.61
C TYR A 345 -7.05 15.58 -3.31
N PRO A 346 -6.45 14.37 -3.40
CA PRO A 346 -5.01 14.22 -3.48
C PRO A 346 -4.41 15.13 -4.58
N LEU A 347 -3.29 15.77 -4.27
CA LEU A 347 -2.60 16.70 -5.15
C LEU A 347 -1.83 15.89 -6.21
N ARG A 348 -2.50 15.65 -7.32
CA ARG A 348 -2.00 14.88 -8.45
C ARG A 348 -1.09 15.67 -9.38
N HIS A 349 -0.31 15.00 -10.23
CA HIS A 349 0.46 15.67 -11.28
C HIS A 349 -0.43 16.35 -12.32
N SER A 350 -0.01 17.53 -12.78
CA SER A 350 -0.61 18.23 -13.91
C SER A 350 0.45 19.04 -14.68
N LEU A 351 0.09 19.55 -15.86
CA LEU A 351 0.97 20.38 -16.67
C LEU A 351 1.49 21.64 -15.94
N THR A 352 0.70 22.19 -15.03
CA THR A 352 0.99 23.43 -14.32
C THR A 352 1.51 23.23 -12.90
N GLU A 353 1.31 22.04 -12.31
CA GLU A 353 1.67 21.75 -10.92
C GLU A 353 2.23 20.32 -10.82
N ILE A 354 3.48 20.22 -10.36
CA ILE A 354 4.13 18.92 -10.11
C ILE A 354 3.62 18.42 -8.76
N GLY A 355 2.55 17.63 -8.79
CA GLY A 355 1.94 17.04 -7.60
C GLY A 355 2.74 15.90 -6.97
N PHE A 356 2.10 15.23 -6.02
CA PHE A 356 2.64 14.09 -5.28
C PHE A 356 2.12 12.77 -5.83
N SER A 357 0.80 12.61 -5.83
CA SER A 357 0.07 11.42 -6.31
C SER A 357 -1.43 11.75 -6.30
N ASP A 358 -2.19 11.08 -7.16
CA ASP A 358 -3.65 11.03 -7.07
C ASP A 358 -4.18 10.10 -5.95
N HIS A 359 -3.27 9.49 -5.17
CA HIS A 359 -3.56 8.68 -3.99
C HIS A 359 -2.99 9.29 -2.70
N PHE A 360 -3.57 8.93 -1.56
CA PHE A 360 -2.94 9.09 -0.24
C PHE A 360 -2.29 7.78 0.23
N PRO A 361 -1.09 7.82 0.85
CA PRO A 361 -0.46 6.63 1.39
C PRO A 361 -1.28 5.93 2.48
N ALA A 362 -1.28 4.60 2.44
CA ALA A 362 -1.85 3.72 3.44
C ALA A 362 -0.72 3.10 4.28
N TYR A 363 -0.90 2.96 5.60
CA TYR A 363 0.13 2.38 6.45
C TYR A 363 -0.41 1.67 7.69
N ILE A 364 0.41 0.79 8.26
CA ILE A 364 0.22 0.18 9.58
C ILE A 364 1.46 0.31 10.45
N TYR A 365 1.28 0.07 11.75
CA TYR A 365 2.37 -0.15 12.69
C TYR A 365 2.40 -1.60 13.15
N LEU A 366 3.60 -2.16 13.15
CA LEU A 366 3.93 -3.37 13.89
C LEU A 366 4.67 -3.01 15.17
N ILE A 367 4.28 -3.61 16.30
CA ILE A 367 4.94 -3.41 17.59
C ILE A 367 5.36 -4.72 18.23
N ARG A 368 6.45 -4.66 19.00
CA ARG A 368 6.93 -5.75 19.85
C ARG A 368 7.47 -5.18 21.14
N GLU A 369 7.17 -5.81 22.26
CA GLU A 369 7.71 -5.40 23.56
C GLU A 369 9.25 -5.50 23.56
N LYS A 370 9.93 -4.46 24.02
CA LYS A 370 11.39 -4.49 24.21
C LYS A 370 11.71 -5.48 25.33
N LYS A 371 12.70 -6.33 25.07
CA LYS A 371 13.26 -7.22 26.09
C LYS A 371 14.02 -6.44 27.14
#